data_AF-A0A0X8L9K0-F1
#
_entry.id   AF-A0A0X8L9K0-F1
#
_cell.length_a   1.000
_cell.length_b   1.000
_cell.length_c   1.000
_cell.angle_alpha   90.00
_cell.angle_beta   90.00
_cell.angle_gamma   90.00
#
_symmetry.space_group_name_H-M   'P 1'
#
loop_
_entity.id
_entity.type
_entity.pdbx_description
1 polymer ?
#
loop_
_entity_poly.entity_id
_entity_poly.type
_entity_poly.pdbx_seq_one_letter_code
_entity_poly.pdbx_strand_id
1 'polypeptide(L)'
;MSKVKLIRNTPEEEAAINRGIAADPDTYELSAEEFKALRPFPEYMAERRMGRPPKEHPKEQVSVRYDADVIAAFRATGDGWQTRMNNALRVYLSEHPLKIA
;
A
#
# COMPACT_ATOMS: atom_id res chain seq x y z
N MET A 1 -2.89 2.34 29.77
CA MET A 1 -2.54 1.11 29.02
C MET A 1 -1.84 0.15 29.98
N SER A 2 -2.39 -1.05 30.23
CA SER A 2 -1.73 -2.02 31.11
C SER A 2 -0.54 -2.62 30.38
N LYS A 3 0.65 -2.64 31.00
CA LYS A 3 1.81 -3.31 30.41
C LYS A 3 1.51 -4.81 30.32
N VAL A 4 1.48 -5.36 29.11
CA VAL A 4 1.43 -6.81 28.91
C VAL A 4 2.69 -7.40 29.54
N LYS A 5 2.51 -8.40 30.42
CA LYS A 5 3.62 -9.11 31.04
C LYS A 5 4.31 -9.96 29.98
N LEU A 6 5.58 -9.68 29.69
CA LEU A 6 6.39 -10.52 28.82
C LEU A 6 6.66 -11.86 29.53
N ILE A 7 6.14 -12.94 28.96
CA ILE A 7 6.44 -14.31 29.39
C ILE A 7 7.68 -14.76 28.61
N ARG A 8 8.70 -15.24 29.32
CA ARG A 8 9.91 -15.82 28.72
C ARG A 8 9.90 -17.32 28.95
N ASN A 9 10.45 -18.05 27.99
CA ASN A 9 10.64 -19.48 28.10
C ASN A 9 11.54 -19.80 29.30
N THR A 10 11.21 -20.90 29.98
CA THR A 10 12.08 -21.52 30.97
C THR A 10 13.24 -22.24 30.29
N PRO A 11 14.34 -22.53 31.01
CA PRO A 11 15.45 -23.30 30.46
C PRO A 11 15.04 -24.69 29.95
N GLU A 12 14.04 -25.32 30.58
CA GLU A 12 13.52 -26.62 30.17
C GLU A 12 12.76 -26.54 28.82
N GLU A 13 11.96 -25.49 28.64
CA GLU A 13 11.26 -25.21 27.39
C GLU A 13 12.25 -24.88 26.26
N GLU A 14 13.26 -24.05 26.53
CA GLU A 14 14.35 -23.78 25.57
C GLU A 14 15.08 -25.05 25.15
N ALA A 15 15.42 -25.92 26.11
CA ALA A 15 16.06 -27.19 25.81
C ALA A 15 15.15 -28.13 24.98
N ALA A 16 13.84 -28.11 25.21
CA ALA A 16 12.88 -28.88 24.43
C ALA A 16 12.78 -28.36 22.98
N ILE A 17 12.76 -27.04 22.79
CA ILE A 17 12.76 -26.40 21.47
C ILE A 17 14.03 -26.75 20.70
N ASN A 18 15.21 -26.60 21.31
CA ASN A 18 16.50 -26.90 20.67
C ASN A 18 16.62 -28.37 20.26
N ARG A 19 16.07 -29.31 21.05
CA ARG A 19 16.02 -30.72 20.65
C ARG A 19 15.16 -30.94 19.41
N GLY A 20 14.02 -30.24 19.30
CA GLY A 20 13.15 -30.31 18.14
C GLY A 20 13.84 -29.79 16.87
N ILE A 21 14.46 -28.62 16.98
CA ILE A 21 15.26 -28.00 15.91
C ILE A 21 16.36 -28.96 15.43
N ALA A 22 17.13 -29.55 16.34
CA ALA A 22 18.23 -30.47 16.00
C ALA A 22 17.76 -31.83 15.42
N ALA A 23 16.53 -32.24 15.70
CA ALA A 23 15.97 -33.50 15.19
C ALA A 23 15.37 -33.37 13.79
N ASP A 24 15.11 -32.15 13.33
CA ASP A 24 14.52 -31.88 12.02
C ASP A 24 15.60 -31.70 10.94
N PRO A 25 15.71 -32.63 9.96
CA PRO A 25 16.72 -32.54 8.90
C PRO A 25 16.50 -31.38 7.92
N ASP A 26 15.29 -30.81 7.85
CA ASP A 26 14.98 -29.67 6.97
C ASP A 26 15.21 -28.32 7.66
N THR A 27 15.50 -28.33 8.96
CA THR A 27 15.77 -27.10 9.71
C THR A 27 17.14 -26.54 9.35
N TYR A 28 17.14 -25.29 8.87
CA TYR A 28 18.36 -24.53 8.60
C TYR A 28 18.53 -23.42 9.63
N GLU A 29 19.57 -23.56 10.46
CA GLU A 29 19.97 -22.55 11.42
C GLU A 29 21.04 -21.63 10.81
N LEU A 30 20.75 -20.33 10.78
CA LEU A 30 21.71 -19.31 10.35
C LEU A 30 22.90 -19.29 11.32
N SER A 31 24.10 -19.44 10.79
CA SER A 31 25.32 -19.17 11.55
C SER A 31 25.43 -17.69 11.93
N ALA A 32 26.24 -17.37 12.94
CA ALA A 32 26.49 -15.99 13.33
C ALA A 32 27.09 -15.15 12.19
N GLU A 33 27.89 -15.77 11.32
CA GLU A 33 28.49 -15.12 10.15
C GLU A 33 27.44 -14.82 9.07
N GLU A 34 26.58 -15.80 8.76
CA GLU A 34 25.46 -15.61 7.82
C GLU A 34 24.49 -14.55 8.32
N PHE A 35 24.13 -14.58 9.61
CA PHE A 35 23.26 -13.57 10.21
C PHE A 35 23.84 -12.16 10.11
N LYS A 36 25.16 -12.02 10.34
CA LYS A 36 25.86 -10.73 10.21
C LYS A 36 25.93 -10.25 8.75
N ALA A 37 25.94 -11.18 7.78
CA ALA A 37 25.94 -10.86 6.36
C ALA A 37 24.55 -10.49 5.82
N LEU A 38 23.47 -10.74 6.56
CA LEU A 38 22.12 -10.36 6.16
C LEU A 38 21.98 -8.83 6.08
N ARG A 39 21.29 -8.37 5.04
CA ARG A 39 20.95 -6.96 4.90
C ARG A 39 19.81 -6.59 5.84
N PRO A 40 19.88 -5.45 6.56
CA PRO A 40 18.75 -4.93 7.32
C PRO A 40 17.52 -4.74 6.43
N PHE A 41 16.34 -5.13 6.93
CA PHE A 41 15.08 -5.05 6.18
C PHE A 41 14.77 -3.63 5.66
N PRO A 42 14.99 -2.53 6.42
CA PRO A 42 14.76 -1.18 5.90
C PRO A 42 15.63 -0.84 4.68
N GLU A 43 16.88 -1.30 4.65
CA GLU A 43 17.81 -1.06 3.53
C GLU A 43 17.36 -1.83 2.29
N TYR A 44 17.01 -3.10 2.45
CA TYR A 44 16.46 -3.92 1.36
C TYR A 44 15.18 -3.32 0.76
N MET A 45 14.30 -2.79 1.61
CA MET A 45 13.04 -2.19 1.18
C MET A 45 13.21 -0.82 0.53
N ALA A 46 14.21 -0.03 0.94
CA ALA A 46 14.49 1.27 0.33
C ALA A 46 14.88 1.15 -1.16
N GLU A 47 15.60 0.08 -1.52
CA GLU A 47 15.97 -0.21 -2.91
C GLU A 47 14.77 -0.70 -3.74
N ARG A 48 13.81 -1.39 -3.10
CA ARG A 48 12.60 -1.86 -3.75
C ARG A 48 11.55 -0.77 -3.76
N ARG A 49 11.47 -0.01 -4.87
CA ARG A 49 10.29 0.81 -5.18
C ARG A 49 9.05 -0.08 -5.29
N MET A 50 8.37 -0.30 -4.18
CA MET A 50 7.08 -0.99 -4.14
C MET A 50 5.98 -0.04 -4.59
N GLY A 51 5.15 -0.48 -5.54
CA GLY A 51 3.97 0.26 -6.00
C GLY A 51 3.93 0.47 -7.52
N ARG A 52 2.80 0.98 -8.01
CA ARG A 52 2.66 1.38 -9.41
C ARG A 52 3.60 2.57 -9.69
N PRO A 53 4.32 2.60 -10.82
CA PRO A 53 5.11 3.75 -11.21
C PRO A 53 4.29 5.06 -11.14
N PRO A 54 4.89 6.18 -10.74
CA PRO A 54 4.23 7.48 -10.77
C PRO A 54 3.70 7.77 -12.18
N LYS A 55 2.49 8.32 -12.28
CA LYS A 55 1.98 8.83 -13.55
C LYS A 55 2.60 10.19 -13.83
N GLU A 56 3.02 10.45 -15.07
CA GLU A 56 3.56 11.75 -15.49
C GLU A 56 2.55 12.89 -15.30
N HIS A 57 1.28 12.62 -15.58
CA HIS A 57 0.18 13.58 -15.42
C HIS A 57 -0.95 12.96 -14.59
N PRO A 58 -0.85 12.99 -13.24
CA PRO A 58 -1.92 12.52 -12.38
C PRO A 58 -3.14 13.45 -12.48
N LYS A 59 -4.33 12.92 -12.14
CA LYS A 59 -5.52 13.77 -11.99
C LYS A 59 -5.30 14.71 -10.80
N GLU A 60 -5.63 15.98 -10.97
CA GLU A 60 -5.61 16.95 -9.87
C GLU A 60 -6.86 16.79 -9.01
N GLN A 61 -6.69 16.70 -7.70
CA GLN A 61 -7.80 16.65 -6.75
C GLN A 61 -8.13 18.06 -6.30
N VAL A 62 -9.24 18.60 -6.80
CA VAL A 62 -9.77 19.92 -6.42
C VAL A 62 -11.09 19.76 -5.67
N SER A 63 -11.34 20.64 -4.70
CA SER A 63 -12.62 20.74 -4.01
C SER A 63 -13.52 21.74 -4.75
N VAL A 64 -14.55 21.25 -5.43
CA VAL A 64 -15.48 22.05 -6.26
C VAL A 64 -16.91 21.74 -5.82
N ARG A 65 -17.77 22.78 -5.79
CA ARG A 65 -19.21 22.62 -5.58
C ARG A 65 -19.89 22.55 -6.95
N TYR A 66 -20.73 21.53 -7.12
CA TYR A 66 -21.58 21.33 -8.28
C TYR A 66 -23.04 21.38 -7.85
N ASP A 67 -23.93 21.72 -8.79
CA ASP A 67 -25.37 21.62 -8.53
C ASP A 67 -25.77 20.16 -8.24
N ALA A 68 -26.74 20.01 -7.32
CA ALA A 68 -27.09 18.71 -6.78
C ALA A 68 -27.73 17.77 -7.82
N ASP A 69 -28.50 18.33 -8.73
CA ASP A 69 -29.16 17.64 -9.85
C ASP A 69 -28.14 17.09 -10.85
N VAL A 70 -27.10 17.86 -11.19
CA VAL A 70 -26.00 17.41 -12.05
C VAL A 70 -25.29 16.20 -11.44
N ILE A 71 -24.96 16.27 -10.16
CA ILE A 71 -24.32 15.15 -9.46
C ILE A 71 -25.25 13.93 -9.38
N ALA A 72 -26.53 14.15 -9.11
CA ALA A 72 -27.53 13.07 -9.07
C ALA A 72 -27.64 12.36 -10.42
N ALA A 73 -27.70 13.11 -11.52
CA ALA A 73 -27.78 12.58 -12.88
C ALA A 73 -26.58 11.68 -13.21
N PHE A 74 -25.35 12.13 -12.90
CA PHE A 74 -24.19 11.28 -13.10
C PHE A 74 -24.17 10.08 -12.15
N ARG A 75 -24.47 10.24 -10.86
CA ARG A 75 -24.49 9.12 -9.90
C ARG A 75 -25.47 8.01 -10.28
N ALA A 76 -26.62 8.37 -10.86
CA ALA A 76 -27.61 7.41 -11.35
C ALA A 76 -27.06 6.47 -12.44
N THR A 77 -25.97 6.85 -13.12
CA THR A 77 -25.29 6.00 -14.11
C THR A 77 -24.44 4.89 -13.50
N GLY A 78 -24.33 4.82 -12.16
CA GLY A 78 -23.63 3.76 -11.43
C GLY A 78 -22.11 3.94 -11.37
N ASP A 79 -21.38 2.83 -11.26
CA ASP A 79 -19.93 2.83 -11.11
C ASP A 79 -19.23 3.57 -12.26
N GLY A 80 -18.18 4.32 -11.92
CA GLY A 80 -17.44 5.14 -12.87
C GLY A 80 -18.12 6.48 -13.23
N TRP A 81 -19.18 6.90 -12.54
CA TRP A 81 -19.87 8.17 -12.83
C TRP A 81 -18.94 9.38 -12.81
N GLN A 82 -17.95 9.42 -11.92
CA GLN A 82 -16.95 10.51 -11.89
C GLN A 82 -16.10 10.54 -13.16
N THR A 83 -15.76 9.37 -13.72
CA THR A 83 -15.03 9.28 -14.99
C THR A 83 -15.89 9.75 -16.15
N ARG A 84 -17.19 9.40 -16.17
CA ARG A 84 -18.13 9.91 -17.17
C ARG A 84 -18.30 11.42 -17.07
N MET A 85 -18.45 11.97 -15.87
CA MET A 85 -18.52 13.42 -15.64
C MET A 85 -17.25 14.12 -16.14
N ASN A 86 -16.07 13.60 -15.82
CA ASN A 86 -14.81 14.16 -16.31
C ASN A 86 -14.70 14.10 -17.85
N ASN A 87 -15.19 13.03 -18.48
CA ASN A 87 -15.21 12.95 -19.94
C ASN A 87 -16.20 13.94 -20.57
N ALA A 88 -17.37 14.15 -19.95
CA ALA A 88 -18.31 15.18 -20.37
C ALA A 88 -17.69 16.59 -20.32
N LEU A 89 -16.93 16.90 -19.26
CA LEU A 89 -16.19 18.16 -19.16
C LEU A 89 -15.12 18.29 -20.27
N ARG A 90 -14.45 17.21 -20.66
CA ARG A 90 -13.51 17.22 -21.80
C ARG A 90 -14.20 17.49 -23.13
N VAL A 91 -15.35 16.85 -23.37
CA VAL A 91 -16.16 17.10 -24.56
C VAL A 91 -16.59 18.57 -24.60
N TYR A 92 -17.11 19.08 -23.49
CA TYR A 92 -17.49 20.49 -23.38
C TYR A 92 -16.34 21.43 -23.74
N LEU A 93 -15.13 21.20 -23.21
CA LEU A 93 -13.95 22.02 -23.53
C LEU A 93 -13.53 21.91 -25.01
N SER A 94 -13.72 20.76 -25.65
CA SER A 94 -13.40 20.57 -27.07
C SER A 94 -14.39 21.28 -27.99
N GLU A 95 -15.68 21.29 -27.62
CA GLU A 95 -16.75 21.93 -28.37
C GLU A 95 -16.84 23.44 -28.09
N HIS A 96 -16.46 23.85 -26.87
CA HIS A 96 -16.54 25.22 -26.38
C HIS A 96 -15.16 25.65 -25.84
N PRO A 97 -14.20 25.97 -26.73
CA PRO A 97 -12.90 26.46 -26.32
C PRO A 97 -13.06 27.70 -25.42
N LEU A 98 -12.54 27.61 -24.20
CA LEU A 98 -12.57 28.74 -23.28
C LEU A 98 -11.68 29.85 -23.85
N LYS A 99 -12.21 31.07 -23.90
CA LYS A 99 -11.40 32.24 -24.24
C LYS A 99 -10.44 32.49 -23.09
N ILE A 100 -9.15 32.40 -23.37
CA ILE A 100 -8.12 32.83 -22.44
C ILE A 100 -8.10 34.36 -22.53
N ALA A 101 -8.33 35.02 -21.38
CA ALA A 101 -8.23 36.48 -21.25
C ALA A 101 -6.76 36.92 -21.22
#